data_AF-A0AAQ3LJ34-F1
#
_entry.id   AF-A0AAQ3LJ34-F1
#
_cell.length_a   1.000
_cell.length_b   1.000
_cell.length_c   1.000
_cell.angle_alpha   90.00
_cell.angle_beta   90.00
_cell.angle_gamma   90.00
#
_symmetry.space_group_name_H-M   'P 1'
#
loop_
_entity.id
_entity.type
_entity.pdbx_description
1 polymer ?
#
loop_
_entity_poly.entity_id
_entity_poly.type
_entity_poly.pdbx_seq_one_letter_code
_entity_poly.pdbx_strand_id
1 'polypeptide(L)'
;MNQEPDIATFLASNPPRQIPAIVWKRAVKGSGMVGLVLFGIFFGGMGLLFTKIFFPWSIIQELSLDLGNPATTDGRITVVEETNMTVNESTVWRYEFSFEDATETAHTGICFRTGSPWAAQETRTIEYLESNPSVARISGTSLDEAGKFGAFVIIFPLVGFGIIFVHVHTRRRKRHLLKNGLLAEAQVIDVFGTKTRINYKQVFKITFAFQGWDGRSHEAKLRTHHDHLISLATKRQQAEQNVYLFYDSKKPKRVFFAESLIDE
;
A
#
# COMPACT_ATOMS: atom_id res chain seq x y z
N MET A 1 31.26 25.52 -11.12
CA MET A 1 31.44 26.74 -11.92
C MET A 1 30.75 26.52 -13.28
N ASN A 2 29.79 27.39 -13.64
CA ASN A 2 28.95 27.43 -14.86
C ASN A 2 27.76 26.44 -14.98
N GLN A 3 26.82 26.42 -14.01
CA GLN A 3 25.55 25.65 -14.14
C GLN A 3 24.25 26.48 -13.97
N GLU A 4 24.33 27.73 -13.53
CA GLU A 4 23.19 28.64 -13.44
C GLU A 4 22.44 28.92 -14.76
N PRO A 5 23.08 29.00 -15.96
CA PRO A 5 22.34 29.34 -17.18
C PRO A 5 21.32 28.27 -17.57
N ASP A 6 21.51 27.00 -17.19
CA ASP A 6 20.60 25.91 -17.54
C ASP A 6 19.29 25.97 -16.73
N ILE A 7 19.34 26.38 -15.46
CA ILE A 7 18.16 26.47 -14.60
C ILE A 7 17.34 27.71 -14.91
N ALA A 8 17.99 28.87 -15.08
CA ALA A 8 17.29 30.10 -15.44
C ALA A 8 16.57 29.94 -16.79
N THR A 9 17.25 29.35 -17.78
CA THR A 9 16.65 29.03 -19.09
C THR A 9 15.48 28.04 -18.94
N PHE A 10 15.63 27.03 -18.10
CA PHE A 10 14.54 26.08 -17.82
C PHE A 10 13.32 26.78 -17.19
N LEU A 11 13.50 27.64 -16.19
CA LEU A 11 12.40 28.37 -15.55
C LEU A 11 11.69 29.33 -16.52
N ALA A 12 12.44 29.95 -17.44
CA ALA A 12 11.89 30.85 -18.45
C ALA A 12 11.17 30.14 -19.61
N SER A 13 11.36 28.82 -19.78
CA SER A 13 10.77 28.09 -20.90
C SER A 13 9.27 27.82 -20.74
N ASN A 14 8.54 27.81 -21.85
CA ASN A 14 7.11 27.49 -21.89
C ASN A 14 6.86 25.97 -21.81
N PRO A 15 5.77 25.52 -21.17
CA PRO A 15 5.37 24.11 -21.22
C PRO A 15 4.87 23.72 -22.63
N PRO A 16 5.08 22.48 -23.10
CA PRO A 16 5.79 21.39 -22.42
C PRO A 16 7.32 21.57 -22.48
N ARG A 17 7.97 21.67 -21.31
CA ARG A 17 9.41 21.85 -21.17
C ARG A 17 10.17 20.55 -21.39
N GLN A 18 11.35 20.64 -21.98
CA GLN A 18 12.34 19.57 -21.84
C GLN A 18 12.97 19.70 -20.44
N ILE A 19 13.08 18.60 -19.70
CA ILE A 19 13.64 18.62 -18.34
C ILE A 19 15.11 18.23 -18.43
N PRO A 20 16.07 19.16 -18.20
CA PRO A 20 17.48 18.82 -18.14
C PRO A 20 17.75 17.78 -17.05
N ALA A 21 18.73 16.91 -17.28
CA ALA A 21 19.07 15.85 -16.32
C ALA A 21 19.46 16.42 -14.95
N ILE A 22 20.08 17.61 -14.91
CA ILE A 22 20.48 18.30 -13.68
C ILE A 22 19.25 18.76 -12.90
N VAL A 23 18.30 19.42 -13.56
CA VAL A 23 17.02 19.84 -12.98
C VAL A 23 16.28 18.63 -12.40
N TRP A 24 16.22 17.52 -13.15
CA TRP A 24 15.59 16.30 -12.66
C TRP A 24 16.30 15.73 -11.43
N LYS A 25 17.64 15.64 -11.46
CA LYS A 25 18.45 15.17 -10.34
C LYS A 25 18.18 16.02 -9.08
N ARG A 26 18.19 17.35 -9.18
CA ARG A 26 17.86 18.26 -8.06
C ARG A 26 16.44 18.08 -7.55
N ALA A 27 15.45 17.97 -8.44
CA ALA A 27 14.05 17.77 -8.05
C ALA A 27 13.77 16.46 -7.30
N VAL A 28 14.62 15.44 -7.49
CA VAL A 28 14.54 14.15 -6.80
C VAL A 28 15.60 13.97 -5.70
N LYS A 29 16.59 14.87 -5.60
CA LYS A 29 17.57 14.92 -4.51
C LYS A 29 16.81 15.26 -3.22
N GLY A 30 17.15 14.59 -2.12
CA GLY A 30 16.37 14.64 -0.88
C GLY A 30 15.14 13.72 -0.83
N SER A 31 14.81 12.99 -1.91
CA SER A 31 13.69 12.04 -1.84
C SER A 31 13.96 10.80 -0.99
N GLY A 32 15.21 10.54 -0.53
CA GLY A 32 15.56 9.58 0.53
C GLY A 32 15.02 8.14 0.41
N MET A 33 14.35 7.82 -0.69
CA MET A 33 13.42 6.70 -0.78
C MET A 33 14.02 5.49 -1.47
N VAL A 34 15.29 5.51 -1.89
CA VAL A 34 15.89 4.32 -2.52
C VAL A 34 15.84 3.13 -1.57
N GLY A 35 16.19 3.33 -0.29
CA GLY A 35 16.05 2.30 0.73
C GLY A 35 14.60 1.84 0.93
N LEU A 36 13.64 2.77 0.97
CA LEU A 36 12.21 2.43 1.08
C LEU A 36 11.67 1.68 -0.14
N VAL A 37 12.14 1.99 -1.34
CA VAL A 37 11.77 1.28 -2.57
C VAL A 37 12.36 -0.12 -2.58
N LEU A 38 13.65 -0.28 -2.21
CA LEU A 38 14.27 -1.60 -2.07
C LEU A 38 13.55 -2.44 -1.01
N PHE A 39 13.24 -1.83 0.14
CA PHE A 39 12.42 -2.45 1.17
C PHE A 39 11.05 -2.85 0.62
N GLY A 40 10.36 -1.96 -0.10
CA GLY A 40 9.06 -2.25 -0.73
C GLY A 40 9.11 -3.40 -1.73
N ILE A 41 10.18 -3.49 -2.54
CA ILE A 41 10.39 -4.59 -3.50
C ILE A 41 10.62 -5.90 -2.76
N PHE A 42 11.54 -5.91 -1.79
CA PHE A 42 11.85 -7.08 -0.98
C PHE A 42 10.61 -7.58 -0.21
N PHE A 43 9.97 -6.67 0.53
CA PHE A 43 8.79 -6.97 1.35
C PHE A 43 7.59 -7.39 0.49
N GLY A 44 7.39 -6.75 -0.66
CA GLY A 44 6.36 -7.12 -1.62
C GLY A 44 6.60 -8.50 -2.24
N GLY A 45 7.84 -8.76 -2.68
CA GLY A 45 8.23 -10.05 -3.28
C GLY A 45 8.14 -11.21 -2.28
N MET A 46 8.68 -11.03 -1.07
CA MET A 46 8.56 -12.02 0.00
C MET A 46 7.11 -12.21 0.44
N GLY A 47 6.32 -11.13 0.49
CA GLY A 47 4.90 -11.18 0.78
C GLY A 47 4.10 -12.01 -0.23
N LEU A 48 4.45 -11.95 -1.52
CA LEU A 48 3.86 -12.83 -2.53
C LEU A 48 4.21 -14.30 -2.32
N LEU A 49 5.44 -14.61 -1.92
CA LEU A 49 5.85 -15.97 -1.59
C LEU A 49 5.04 -16.51 -0.40
N PHE A 50 4.92 -15.73 0.67
CA PHE A 50 4.09 -16.12 1.81
C PHE A 50 2.61 -16.23 1.45
N THR A 51 2.09 -15.33 0.61
CA THR A 51 0.70 -15.45 0.13
C THR A 51 0.50 -16.78 -0.60
N LYS A 52 1.44 -17.18 -1.47
CA LYS A 52 1.33 -18.47 -2.16
C LYS A 52 1.26 -19.67 -1.21
N ILE A 53 2.02 -19.62 -0.12
CA ILE A 53 2.18 -20.75 0.82
C ILE A 53 1.05 -20.77 1.87
N PHE A 54 0.68 -19.61 2.42
CA PHE A 54 -0.17 -19.51 3.61
C PHE A 54 -1.57 -18.93 3.34
N PHE A 55 -1.82 -18.39 2.15
CA PHE A 55 -3.14 -17.83 1.85
C PHE A 55 -4.19 -18.96 1.74
N PRO A 56 -5.34 -18.82 2.43
CA PRO A 56 -6.42 -19.79 2.33
C PRO A 56 -7.10 -19.68 0.97
N TRP A 57 -6.68 -20.50 0.02
CA TRP A 57 -7.25 -20.49 -1.33
C TRP A 57 -8.71 -20.94 -1.35
N SER A 58 -9.14 -21.66 -0.31
CA SER A 58 -10.53 -22.09 -0.14
C SER A 58 -11.40 -21.11 0.66
N ILE A 59 -10.93 -19.89 0.92
CA ILE A 59 -11.66 -18.91 1.77
C ILE A 59 -13.07 -18.61 1.27
N ILE A 60 -13.31 -18.63 -0.05
CA ILE A 60 -14.64 -18.40 -0.61
C ILE A 60 -15.58 -19.57 -0.30
N GLN A 61 -15.07 -20.80 -0.41
CA GLN A 61 -15.78 -22.03 -0.04
C GLN A 61 -16.05 -22.06 1.47
N GLU A 62 -15.06 -21.69 2.27
CA GLU A 62 -15.20 -21.61 3.73
C GLU A 62 -16.29 -20.61 4.12
N LEU A 63 -16.27 -19.40 3.53
CA LEU A 63 -17.32 -18.39 3.73
C LEU A 63 -18.70 -18.88 3.26
N SER A 64 -18.76 -19.69 2.20
CA SER A 64 -20.02 -20.27 1.72
C SER A 64 -20.59 -21.28 2.71
N LEU A 65 -19.74 -22.07 3.37
CA LEU A 65 -20.15 -22.98 4.45
C LEU A 65 -20.53 -22.21 5.72
N ASP A 66 -19.84 -21.12 6.05
CA ASP A 66 -20.11 -20.35 7.28
C ASP A 66 -21.34 -19.44 7.20
N LEU A 67 -21.54 -18.77 6.07
CA LEU A 67 -22.60 -17.77 5.88
C LEU A 67 -23.82 -18.34 5.15
N GLY A 68 -23.65 -19.50 4.49
CA GLY A 68 -24.74 -20.22 3.85
C GLY A 68 -25.54 -21.05 4.84
N ASN A 69 -26.41 -21.90 4.28
CA ASN A 69 -27.08 -22.97 5.01
C ASN A 69 -26.49 -24.29 4.52
N PRO A 70 -25.34 -24.74 5.03
CA PRO A 70 -24.77 -26.01 4.63
C PRO A 70 -25.70 -27.15 5.05
N ALA A 71 -25.80 -28.18 4.20
CA ALA A 71 -26.40 -29.43 4.61
C ALA A 71 -25.48 -30.13 5.60
N THR A 72 -26.08 -30.92 6.50
CA THR A 72 -25.34 -31.67 7.50
C THR A 72 -25.68 -33.15 7.43
N THR A 73 -24.68 -33.98 7.71
CA THR A 73 -24.80 -35.44 7.78
C THR A 73 -23.74 -36.00 8.70
N ASP A 74 -23.86 -37.27 9.07
CA ASP A 74 -22.81 -37.96 9.82
C ASP A 74 -21.75 -38.49 8.85
N GLY A 75 -20.48 -38.28 9.21
CA GLY A 75 -19.34 -38.79 8.47
C GLY A 75 -18.30 -39.37 9.41
N ARG A 76 -17.35 -40.12 8.84
CA ARG A 76 -16.33 -40.85 9.59
C ARG A 76 -14.95 -40.34 9.28
N ILE A 77 -14.16 -40.08 10.31
CA ILE A 77 -12.75 -39.72 10.17
C ILE A 77 -11.98 -40.95 9.70
N THR A 78 -11.31 -40.86 8.55
CA THR A 78 -10.52 -41.96 7.98
C THR A 78 -9.04 -41.84 8.35
N VAL A 79 -8.50 -40.62 8.32
CA VAL A 79 -7.08 -40.34 8.58
C VAL A 79 -6.95 -39.15 9.53
N VAL A 80 -5.97 -39.22 10.44
CA VAL A 80 -5.57 -38.14 11.34
C VAL A 80 -4.07 -37.97 11.24
N GLU A 81 -3.62 -36.79 10.83
CA GLU A 81 -2.20 -36.47 10.63
C GLU A 81 -1.82 -35.16 11.32
N GLU A 82 -0.65 -35.15 11.94
CA GLU A 82 -0.05 -33.93 12.45
C GLU A 82 0.52 -33.11 11.27
N THR A 83 0.25 -31.82 11.25
CA THR A 83 0.86 -30.91 10.28
C THR A 83 2.11 -30.24 10.87
N ASN A 84 2.89 -29.58 10.02
CA ASN A 84 4.04 -28.79 10.49
C ASN A 84 3.63 -27.39 10.99
N MET A 85 2.33 -27.08 11.07
CA MET A 85 1.83 -25.77 11.46
C MET A 85 1.36 -25.73 12.92
N THR A 86 1.70 -24.63 13.58
CA THR A 86 1.19 -24.28 14.90
C THR A 86 0.54 -22.91 14.86
N VAL A 87 -0.59 -22.77 15.55
CA VAL A 87 -1.33 -21.51 15.69
C VAL A 87 -1.60 -21.29 17.17
N ASN A 88 -1.12 -20.16 17.72
CA ASN A 88 -1.20 -19.86 19.16
C ASN A 88 -0.68 -21.02 20.03
N GLU A 89 0.51 -21.55 19.70
CA GLU A 89 1.16 -22.67 20.39
C GLU A 89 0.38 -24.00 20.37
N SER A 90 -0.70 -24.07 19.58
CA SER A 90 -1.48 -25.28 19.36
C SER A 90 -1.20 -25.87 17.99
N THR A 91 -0.87 -27.15 17.94
CA THR A 91 -0.67 -27.91 16.70
C THR A 91 -1.94 -27.92 15.86
N VAL A 92 -1.77 -27.76 14.54
CA VAL A 92 -2.83 -27.97 13.55
C VAL A 92 -2.81 -29.42 13.09
N TRP A 93 -3.98 -30.06 13.11
CA TRP A 93 -4.17 -31.44 12.66
C TRP A 93 -4.95 -31.47 11.36
N ARG A 94 -4.52 -32.34 10.44
CA ARG A 94 -5.20 -32.66 9.18
C ARG A 94 -6.08 -33.89 9.39
N TYR A 95 -7.32 -33.80 8.94
CA TYR A 95 -8.28 -34.88 8.97
C TYR A 95 -8.74 -35.18 7.55
N GLU A 96 -8.69 -36.46 7.18
CA GLU A 96 -9.47 -36.96 6.06
C GLU A 96 -10.72 -37.63 6.61
N PHE A 97 -11.84 -37.49 5.89
CA PHE A 97 -13.10 -38.08 6.29
C PHE A 97 -13.91 -38.51 5.06
N SER A 98 -14.87 -39.40 5.29
CA SER A 98 -15.86 -39.83 4.30
C SER A 98 -17.27 -39.64 4.81
N PHE A 99 -18.19 -39.31 3.91
CA PHE A 99 -19.62 -39.12 4.23
C PHE A 99 -20.48 -39.45 3.00
N GLU A 100 -21.78 -39.61 3.22
CA GLU A 100 -22.77 -39.77 2.15
C GLU A 100 -23.65 -38.52 2.10
N ASP A 101 -23.88 -38.00 0.88
CA ASP A 101 -24.80 -36.87 0.68
C ASP A 101 -26.28 -37.33 0.71
N ALA A 102 -27.21 -36.39 0.55
CA ALA A 102 -28.65 -36.70 0.53
C ALA A 102 -29.09 -37.64 -0.61
N THR A 103 -28.21 -37.91 -1.59
CA THR A 103 -28.46 -38.85 -2.71
C THR A 103 -27.79 -40.21 -2.49
N GLU A 104 -27.26 -40.46 -1.28
CA GLU A 104 -26.50 -41.67 -0.92
C GLU A 104 -25.21 -41.83 -1.75
N THR A 105 -24.69 -40.73 -2.30
CA THR A 105 -23.40 -40.73 -3.00
C THR A 105 -22.28 -40.52 -1.97
N ALA A 106 -21.29 -41.42 -1.98
CA ALA A 106 -20.14 -41.33 -1.09
C ALA A 106 -19.14 -40.25 -1.55
N HIS A 107 -18.71 -39.41 -0.62
CA HIS A 107 -17.73 -38.34 -0.81
C HIS A 107 -16.61 -38.44 0.22
N THR A 108 -15.47 -37.84 -0.11
CA THR A 108 -14.36 -37.66 0.82
C THR A 108 -13.98 -36.18 0.90
N GLY A 109 -13.43 -35.78 2.04
CA GLY A 109 -13.01 -34.41 2.28
C GLY A 109 -11.79 -34.32 3.17
N ILE A 110 -11.17 -33.15 3.18
CA ILE A 110 -10.02 -32.82 4.01
C ILE A 110 -10.36 -31.55 4.79
N CYS A 111 -10.07 -31.56 6.09
CA CYS A 111 -10.19 -30.36 6.91
C CYS A 111 -9.11 -30.29 7.98
N PHE A 112 -8.98 -29.12 8.60
CA PHE A 112 -7.93 -28.78 9.54
C PHE A 112 -8.50 -28.21 10.83
N ARG A 113 -7.90 -28.60 11.97
CA ARG A 113 -8.31 -28.10 13.29
C ARG A 113 -7.10 -27.93 14.20
N THR A 114 -7.13 -26.87 15.00
CA THR A 114 -6.15 -26.62 16.07
C THR A 114 -6.53 -27.31 17.38
N GLY A 115 -5.52 -27.72 18.14
CA GLY A 115 -5.69 -28.25 19.50
C GLY A 115 -5.47 -29.76 19.57
N SER A 116 -6.22 -30.45 20.43
CA SER A 116 -6.08 -31.89 20.61
C SER A 116 -6.65 -32.68 19.43
N PRO A 117 -5.96 -33.74 18.96
CA PRO A 117 -6.42 -34.56 17.86
C PRO A 117 -7.71 -35.31 18.22
N TRP A 118 -8.58 -35.51 17.22
CA TRP A 118 -9.62 -36.53 17.29
C TRP A 118 -9.06 -37.91 16.98
N ALA A 119 -9.82 -38.95 17.34
CA ALA A 119 -9.46 -40.31 17.02
C ALA A 119 -9.87 -40.66 15.58
N ALA A 120 -9.04 -41.45 14.90
CA ALA A 120 -9.45 -42.07 13.65
C ALA A 120 -10.68 -42.96 13.89
N GLN A 121 -11.51 -43.13 12.86
CA GLN A 121 -12.74 -43.90 12.86
C GLN A 121 -13.90 -43.31 13.70
N GLU A 122 -13.68 -42.17 14.36
CA GLU A 122 -14.72 -41.43 15.07
C GLU A 122 -15.75 -40.85 14.09
N THR A 123 -17.03 -40.86 14.48
CA THR A 123 -18.13 -40.25 13.72
C THR A 123 -18.32 -38.80 14.14
N ARG A 124 -18.41 -37.89 13.17
CA ARG A 124 -18.59 -36.45 13.38
C ARG A 124 -19.57 -35.89 12.36
N THR A 125 -20.24 -34.81 12.74
CA THR A 125 -21.10 -34.07 11.83
C THR A 125 -20.27 -33.37 10.76
N ILE A 126 -20.62 -33.62 9.51
CA ILE A 126 -20.03 -33.00 8.32
C ILE A 126 -20.97 -31.92 7.81
N GLU A 127 -20.40 -30.76 7.50
CA GLU A 127 -21.05 -29.66 6.79
C GLU A 127 -20.62 -29.70 5.33
N TYR A 128 -21.56 -29.70 4.39
CA TYR A 128 -21.26 -29.67 2.96
C TYR A 128 -22.24 -28.77 2.19
N LEU A 129 -21.81 -28.31 1.01
CA LEU A 129 -22.68 -27.54 0.11
C LEU A 129 -23.50 -28.49 -0.76
N GLU A 130 -24.83 -28.45 -0.69
CA GLU A 130 -25.70 -29.31 -1.54
C GLU A 130 -25.45 -29.07 -3.04
N SER A 131 -25.20 -27.82 -3.44
CA SER A 131 -24.89 -27.48 -4.84
C SER A 131 -23.54 -28.01 -5.31
N ASN A 132 -22.63 -28.35 -4.38
CA ASN A 132 -21.32 -28.93 -4.68
C ASN A 132 -20.78 -29.71 -3.46
N PRO A 133 -21.16 -30.99 -3.28
CA PRO A 133 -20.79 -31.78 -2.10
C PRO A 133 -19.28 -31.99 -1.92
N SER A 134 -18.47 -31.78 -2.97
CA SER A 134 -17.00 -31.81 -2.85
C SER A 134 -16.44 -30.73 -1.91
N VAL A 135 -17.22 -29.68 -1.64
CA VAL A 135 -16.91 -28.66 -0.63
C VAL A 135 -17.58 -29.08 0.67
N ALA A 136 -16.81 -29.76 1.51
CA ALA A 136 -17.25 -30.27 2.79
C ALA A 136 -16.17 -30.14 3.86
N ARG A 137 -16.57 -30.05 5.13
CA ARG A 137 -15.68 -30.06 6.28
C ARG A 137 -16.37 -30.68 7.49
N ILE A 138 -15.60 -31.16 8.46
CA ILE A 138 -16.16 -31.50 9.77
C ILE A 138 -16.64 -30.20 10.44
N SER A 139 -17.80 -30.21 11.09
CA SER A 139 -18.36 -29.01 11.73
C SER A 139 -17.36 -28.35 12.70
N GLY A 140 -17.20 -27.03 12.57
CA GLY A 140 -16.27 -26.23 13.38
C GLY A 140 -14.78 -26.35 13.00
N THR A 141 -14.46 -26.92 11.84
CA THR A 141 -13.08 -26.99 11.30
C THR A 141 -12.87 -26.02 10.14
N SER A 142 -11.63 -25.91 9.67
CA SER A 142 -11.23 -25.10 8.53
C SER A 142 -10.95 -25.96 7.30
N LEU A 143 -11.15 -25.42 6.10
CA LEU A 143 -10.78 -26.08 4.85
C LEU A 143 -9.28 -25.94 4.51
N ASP A 144 -8.63 -24.90 5.02
CA ASP A 144 -7.19 -24.65 4.86
C ASP A 144 -6.44 -24.75 6.20
N GLU A 145 -5.16 -25.14 6.15
CA GLU A 145 -4.29 -25.37 7.31
C GLU A 145 -4.13 -24.11 8.19
N ALA A 146 -3.92 -22.94 7.55
CA ALA A 146 -3.83 -21.65 8.25
C ALA A 146 -5.21 -21.06 8.61
N GLY A 147 -6.29 -21.67 8.09
CA GLY A 147 -7.64 -21.13 8.06
C GLY A 147 -7.73 -19.68 7.61
N LYS A 148 -8.83 -19.02 7.98
CA LYS A 148 -9.09 -17.61 7.61
C LYS A 148 -7.98 -16.65 8.05
N PHE A 149 -7.22 -16.98 9.10
CA PHE A 149 -6.11 -16.15 9.56
C PHE A 149 -4.98 -16.06 8.52
N GLY A 150 -4.80 -17.09 7.67
CA GLY A 150 -3.84 -17.02 6.57
C GLY A 150 -4.09 -15.86 5.60
N ALA A 151 -5.33 -15.34 5.52
CA ALA A 151 -5.66 -14.19 4.68
C ALA A 151 -4.93 -12.90 5.09
N PHE A 152 -4.55 -12.75 6.36
CA PHE A 152 -3.79 -11.58 6.83
C PHE A 152 -2.43 -11.44 6.16
N VAL A 153 -1.89 -12.52 5.58
CA VAL A 153 -0.62 -12.50 4.85
C VAL A 153 -0.66 -11.58 3.63
N ILE A 154 -1.84 -11.27 3.08
CA ILE A 154 -2.00 -10.30 1.98
C ILE A 154 -1.54 -8.87 2.38
N ILE A 155 -1.49 -8.54 3.68
CA ILE A 155 -1.01 -7.23 4.13
C ILE A 155 0.45 -7.01 3.69
N PHE A 156 1.28 -8.06 3.67
CA PHE A 156 2.69 -7.96 3.27
C PHE A 156 2.88 -7.43 1.84
N PRO A 157 2.33 -8.08 0.78
CA PRO A 157 2.43 -7.54 -0.57
C PRO A 157 1.73 -6.19 -0.73
N LEU A 158 0.60 -5.95 -0.07
CA LEU A 158 -0.10 -4.67 -0.15
C LEU A 158 0.76 -3.50 0.37
N VAL A 159 1.42 -3.66 1.51
CA VAL A 159 2.30 -2.63 2.07
C VAL A 159 3.53 -2.43 1.18
N GLY A 160 4.18 -3.53 0.74
CA GLY A 160 5.35 -3.46 -0.12
C GLY A 160 5.07 -2.72 -1.44
N PHE A 161 4.02 -3.14 -2.15
CA PHE A 161 3.61 -2.49 -3.40
C PHE A 161 3.02 -1.09 -3.17
N GLY A 162 2.36 -0.85 -2.04
CA GLY A 162 1.87 0.47 -1.65
C GLY A 162 3.00 1.51 -1.56
N ILE A 163 4.12 1.14 -0.94
CA ILE A 163 5.32 2.00 -0.85
C ILE A 163 5.86 2.33 -2.26
N ILE A 164 6.02 1.31 -3.11
CA ILE A 164 6.48 1.48 -4.49
C ILE A 164 5.53 2.38 -5.27
N PHE A 165 4.22 2.14 -5.16
CA PHE A 165 3.18 2.91 -5.85
C PHE A 165 3.24 4.39 -5.46
N VAL A 166 3.30 4.71 -4.17
CA VAL A 166 3.41 6.10 -3.68
C VAL A 166 4.69 6.76 -4.21
N HIS A 167 5.82 6.05 -4.21
CA HIS A 167 7.07 6.56 -4.74
C HIS A 167 6.98 6.87 -6.24
N VAL A 168 6.49 5.92 -7.05
CA VAL A 168 6.32 6.10 -8.49
C VAL A 168 5.33 7.22 -8.79
N HIS A 169 4.22 7.28 -8.06
CA HIS A 169 3.17 8.28 -8.24
C HIS A 169 3.68 9.70 -7.93
N THR A 170 4.37 9.90 -6.82
CA THR A 170 4.94 11.20 -6.45
C THR A 170 6.01 11.65 -7.44
N ARG A 171 6.85 10.73 -7.93
CA ARG A 171 7.89 11.01 -8.94
C ARG A 171 7.28 11.36 -10.30
N ARG A 172 6.25 10.64 -10.74
CA ARG A 172 5.49 10.97 -11.96
C ARG A 172 4.83 12.34 -11.85
N ARG A 173 4.25 12.67 -10.69
CA ARG A 173 3.66 14.00 -10.43
C ARG A 173 4.69 15.12 -10.49
N LYS A 174 5.86 14.97 -9.84
CA LYS A 174 6.95 15.95 -9.93
C LYS A 174 7.40 16.15 -11.38
N ARG A 175 7.63 15.05 -12.12
CA ARG A 175 8.00 15.12 -13.54
C ARG A 175 6.93 15.83 -14.38
N HIS A 176 5.65 15.56 -14.11
CA HIS A 176 4.55 16.23 -14.78
C HIS A 176 4.53 17.74 -14.50
N LEU A 177 4.75 18.17 -13.26
CA LEU A 177 4.82 19.58 -12.90
C LEU A 177 6.03 20.30 -13.53
N LEU A 178 7.19 19.65 -13.57
CA LEU A 178 8.36 20.22 -14.24
C LEU A 178 8.15 20.35 -15.76
N LYS A 179 7.52 19.34 -16.38
CA LYS A 179 7.26 19.32 -17.83
C LYS A 179 6.15 20.29 -18.23
N ASN A 180 5.00 20.20 -17.57
CA ASN A 180 3.76 20.83 -18.02
C ASN A 180 3.21 21.90 -17.07
N GLY A 181 3.82 22.09 -15.89
CA GLY A 181 3.35 23.04 -14.90
C GLY A 181 3.55 24.48 -15.35
N LEU A 182 2.64 25.37 -14.98
CA LEU A 182 2.81 26.80 -15.21
C LEU A 182 3.60 27.40 -14.05
N LEU A 183 4.45 28.38 -14.37
CA LEU A 183 5.17 29.14 -13.35
C LEU A 183 4.23 30.24 -12.84
N ALA A 184 4.13 30.38 -11.52
CA ALA A 184 3.42 31.49 -10.89
C ALA A 184 4.28 32.09 -9.80
N GLU A 185 4.16 33.42 -9.65
CA GLU A 185 4.57 34.12 -8.45
C GLU A 185 3.56 33.85 -7.34
N ALA A 186 4.07 33.54 -6.16
CA ALA A 186 3.27 33.18 -5.02
C ALA A 186 3.80 33.85 -3.76
N GLN A 187 2.91 34.20 -2.85
CA GLN A 187 3.26 34.69 -1.54
C GLN A 187 3.22 33.53 -0.54
N VAL A 188 4.22 33.46 0.35
CA VAL A 188 4.20 32.54 1.48
C VAL A 188 3.29 33.12 2.57
N ILE A 189 2.15 32.49 2.80
CA ILE A 189 1.17 32.97 3.78
C ILE A 189 1.53 32.48 5.18
N ASP A 190 1.92 31.21 5.28
CA ASP A 190 2.09 30.53 6.56
C ASP A 190 3.17 29.44 6.48
N VAL A 191 3.95 29.28 7.55
CA VAL A 191 4.98 28.26 7.74
C VAL A 191 4.77 27.63 9.12
N PHE A 192 4.00 26.54 9.17
CA PHE A 192 3.59 25.93 10.43
C PHE A 192 4.29 24.59 10.69
N GLY A 193 4.91 24.47 11.86
CA GLY A 193 5.50 23.21 12.34
C GLY A 193 4.43 22.20 12.75
N THR A 194 4.37 21.06 12.07
CA THR A 194 3.40 20.00 12.41
C THR A 194 3.89 19.14 13.58
N LYS A 195 3.01 18.32 14.17
CA LYS A 195 3.38 17.34 15.21
C LYS A 195 4.17 16.14 14.65
N THR A 196 4.22 15.98 13.34
CA THR A 196 4.88 14.85 12.68
C THR A 196 6.39 15.07 12.61
N ARG A 197 7.16 14.02 12.92
CA ARG A 197 8.62 13.98 12.74
C ARG A 197 9.01 12.86 11.79
N ILE A 198 9.99 13.12 10.92
CA ILE A 198 10.59 12.14 10.01
C ILE A 198 12.10 12.20 10.25
N ASN A 199 12.72 11.07 10.61
CA ASN A 199 14.15 11.00 10.95
C ASN A 199 14.56 12.06 11.98
N TYR A 200 13.77 12.18 13.06
CA TYR A 200 13.93 13.16 14.14
C TYR A 200 13.80 14.64 13.72
N LYS A 201 13.53 14.94 12.44
CA LYS A 201 13.26 16.29 11.96
C LYS A 201 11.77 16.57 11.92
N GLN A 202 11.36 17.74 12.41
CA GLN A 202 9.96 18.16 12.36
C GLN A 202 9.53 18.45 10.93
N VAL A 203 8.33 17.99 10.56
CA VAL A 203 7.73 18.31 9.27
C VAL A 203 7.00 19.64 9.37
N PHE A 204 7.31 20.57 8.46
CA PHE A 204 6.62 21.85 8.32
C PHE A 204 5.62 21.80 7.19
N LYS A 205 4.53 22.55 7.34
CA LYS A 205 3.52 22.81 6.31
C LYS A 205 3.65 24.27 5.89
N ILE A 206 4.00 24.48 4.63
CA ILE A 206 4.12 25.81 4.01
C ILE A 206 2.87 26.02 3.17
N THR A 207 2.19 27.14 3.37
CA THR A 207 0.98 27.54 2.64
C THR A 207 1.30 28.72 1.73
N PHE A 208 0.92 28.61 0.46
CA PHE A 208 1.16 29.63 -0.56
C PHE A 208 -0.16 30.17 -1.11
N ALA A 209 -0.22 31.47 -1.36
CA ALA A 209 -1.25 32.11 -2.19
C ALA A 209 -0.65 32.52 -3.52
N PHE A 210 -1.36 32.27 -4.62
CA PHE A 210 -0.93 32.69 -5.95
C PHE A 210 -2.13 32.95 -6.85
N GLN A 211 -1.92 33.71 -7.92
CA GLN A 211 -2.91 33.88 -8.97
C GLN A 211 -2.66 32.88 -10.09
N GLY A 212 -3.69 32.12 -10.47
CA GLY A 212 -3.65 31.22 -11.61
C GLY A 212 -3.65 31.96 -12.94
N TRP A 213 -3.36 31.25 -14.02
CA TRP A 213 -3.44 31.77 -15.40
C TRP A 213 -4.86 32.21 -15.78
N ASP A 214 -5.86 31.68 -15.08
CA ASP A 214 -7.27 32.05 -15.21
C ASP A 214 -7.64 33.33 -14.43
N GLY A 215 -6.64 33.99 -13.81
CA GLY A 215 -6.83 35.18 -13.01
C GLY A 215 -7.41 34.92 -11.62
N ARG A 216 -7.67 33.66 -11.23
CA ARG A 216 -8.26 33.33 -9.93
C ARG A 216 -7.20 33.15 -8.86
N SER A 217 -7.50 33.55 -7.63
CA SER A 217 -6.65 33.28 -6.49
C SER A 217 -6.75 31.82 -6.04
N HIS A 218 -5.61 31.21 -5.76
CA HIS A 218 -5.49 29.83 -5.33
C HIS A 218 -4.59 29.72 -4.11
N GLU A 219 -4.88 28.71 -3.28
CA GLU A 219 -4.05 28.34 -2.14
C GLU A 219 -3.50 26.92 -2.35
N ALA A 220 -2.20 26.75 -2.12
CA ALA A 220 -1.54 25.46 -2.18
C ALA A 220 -0.69 25.19 -0.94
N LYS A 221 -0.49 23.90 -0.65
CA LYS A 221 0.20 23.43 0.56
C LYS A 221 1.34 22.51 0.19
N LEU A 222 2.53 22.80 0.73
CA LEU A 222 3.70 21.94 0.66
C LEU A 222 4.05 21.45 2.05
N ARG A 223 4.35 20.16 2.18
CA ARG A 223 4.90 19.60 3.42
C ARG A 223 6.35 19.19 3.19
N THR A 224 7.25 19.65 4.05
CA THR A 224 8.69 19.36 3.94
C THR A 224 9.36 19.37 5.30
N HIS A 225 10.47 18.62 5.42
CA HIS A 225 11.37 18.62 6.57
C HIS A 225 12.79 19.08 6.16
N HIS A 226 12.93 19.68 4.98
CA HIS A 226 14.21 20.18 4.47
C HIS A 226 14.47 21.56 5.04
N ASP A 227 15.48 21.66 5.93
CA ASP A 227 15.83 22.87 6.67
C ASP A 227 16.07 24.07 5.74
N HIS A 228 16.72 23.85 4.59
CA HIS A 228 16.91 24.87 3.56
C HIS A 228 15.58 25.46 3.05
N LEU A 229 14.63 24.61 2.63
CA LEU A 229 13.34 25.09 2.11
C LEU A 229 12.50 25.78 3.18
N ILE A 230 12.59 25.32 4.42
CA ILE A 230 11.90 25.93 5.55
C ILE A 230 12.49 27.31 5.82
N SER A 231 13.81 27.42 5.95
CA SER A 231 14.48 28.71 6.18
C SER A 231 14.26 29.71 5.04
N LEU A 232 14.28 29.25 3.79
CA LEU A 232 13.95 30.07 2.63
C LEU A 232 12.50 30.57 2.70
N ALA A 233 11.53 29.68 2.93
CA ALA A 233 10.12 30.07 3.04
C ALA A 233 9.87 31.05 4.19
N THR A 234 10.48 30.83 5.36
CA THR A 234 10.38 31.74 6.51
C THR A 234 10.97 33.11 6.20
N LYS A 235 12.16 33.17 5.56
CA LYS A 235 12.78 34.43 5.14
C LYS A 235 11.89 35.20 4.16
N ARG A 236 11.33 34.50 3.16
CA ARG A 236 10.44 35.10 2.15
C ARG A 236 9.14 35.59 2.75
N GLN A 237 8.58 34.85 3.72
CA GLN A 237 7.40 35.26 4.47
C GLN A 237 7.66 36.55 5.26
N GLN A 238 8.76 36.62 6.01
CA GLN A 238 9.12 37.81 6.82
C GLN A 238 9.43 39.04 5.98
N ALA A 239 10.03 38.85 4.80
CA ALA A 239 10.35 39.93 3.88
C ALA A 239 9.20 40.31 2.94
N GLU A 240 8.03 39.66 3.06
CA GLU A 240 6.89 39.80 2.15
C GLU A 240 7.27 39.66 0.67
N GLN A 241 8.25 38.79 0.39
CA GLN A 241 8.76 38.56 -0.96
C GLN A 241 8.05 37.41 -1.64
N ASN A 242 7.75 37.59 -2.92
CA ASN A 242 7.21 36.54 -3.77
C ASN A 242 8.24 35.41 -3.97
N VAL A 243 7.69 34.22 -4.15
CA VAL A 243 8.42 33.00 -4.50
C VAL A 243 7.86 32.38 -5.77
N TYR A 244 8.68 31.58 -6.46
CA TYR A 244 8.25 30.92 -7.69
C TYR A 244 7.77 29.48 -7.44
N LEU A 245 6.58 29.16 -7.97
CA LEU A 245 5.98 27.82 -7.90
C LEU A 245 5.65 27.29 -9.28
N PHE A 246 5.91 26.01 -9.51
CA PHE A 246 5.24 25.28 -10.59
C PHE A 246 3.90 24.74 -10.10
N TYR A 247 2.82 24.99 -10.83
CA TYR A 247 1.50 24.43 -10.53
C TYR A 247 0.84 23.75 -11.74
N ASP A 248 -0.07 22.81 -11.48
CA ASP A 248 -0.89 22.15 -12.49
C ASP A 248 -2.14 22.99 -12.79
N SER A 249 -2.29 23.47 -14.03
CA SER A 249 -3.41 24.33 -14.44
C SER A 249 -4.78 23.67 -14.27
N LYS A 250 -4.85 22.32 -14.38
CA LYS A 250 -6.09 21.56 -14.16
C LYS A 250 -6.33 21.24 -12.69
N LYS A 251 -5.28 21.27 -11.87
CA LYS A 251 -5.33 20.95 -10.44
C LYS A 251 -4.43 21.92 -9.64
N PRO A 252 -4.84 23.18 -9.43
CA PRO A 252 -3.98 24.24 -8.89
C PRO A 252 -3.37 23.95 -7.50
N LYS A 253 -4.03 23.10 -6.69
CA LYS A 253 -3.48 22.63 -5.41
C LYS A 253 -2.20 21.80 -5.55
N ARG A 254 -1.87 21.33 -6.76
CA ARG A 254 -0.66 20.57 -7.03
C ARG A 254 0.47 21.51 -7.39
N VAL A 255 1.35 21.74 -6.42
CA VAL A 255 2.51 22.63 -6.60
C VAL A 255 3.84 21.91 -6.39
N PHE A 256 4.88 22.50 -6.96
CA PHE A 256 6.29 22.20 -6.72
C PHE A 256 7.03 23.53 -6.55
N PHE A 257 7.86 23.64 -5.50
CA PHE A 257 8.56 24.88 -5.18
C PHE A 257 9.77 25.05 -6.11
N ALA A 258 9.74 26.02 -7.03
CA ALA A 258 10.73 26.13 -8.08
C ALA A 258 12.11 26.53 -7.55
N GLU A 259 12.17 27.35 -6.50
CA GLU A 259 13.43 27.76 -5.85
C GLU A 259 14.20 26.60 -5.24
N SER A 260 13.56 25.44 -4.99
CA SER A 260 14.26 24.23 -4.59
C SER A 260 15.24 23.70 -5.66
N LEU A 261 15.24 24.27 -6.86
CA LEU A 261 16.14 23.89 -7.96
C LEU A 261 17.39 24.76 -8.01
N ILE A 262 17.36 25.96 -7.42
CA ILE A 262 18.39 26.99 -7.57
C ILE A 262 19.52 26.76 -6.56
N ASP A 263 19.16 26.53 -5.30
CA ASP A 263 20.11 26.43 -4.19
C ASP A 263 20.42 24.97 -3.81
N GLU A 264 21.54 24.47 -4.36
CA GLU A 264 22.43 23.43 -3.83
C GLU A 264 23.78 23.44 -4.57
#